data_AF-A0A941ZG21-F1
#
_entry.id   AF-A0A941ZG21-F1
#
_cell.length_a   1.000
_cell.length_b   1.000
_cell.length_c   1.000
_cell.angle_alpha   90.00
_cell.angle_beta   90.00
_cell.angle_gamma   90.00
#
_symmetry.space_group_name_H-M   'P 1'
#
loop_
_entity.id
_entity.type
_entity.pdbx_description
1 polymer ?
#
loop_
_entity_poly.entity_id
_entity_poly.type
_entity_poly.pdbx_seq_one_letter_code
_entity_poly.pdbx_strand_id
1 'polypeptide(L)'
;MVKKLRAKATGSSDSQLAAAIKDSAQQIWLAGVGAFSKAQQEGNKVFEALVREGNSIQKRTMRVTEDKVNEVTTTIGKFAGRFQHEANRNWDKLEAVFEERVERALKRLGVPTNKEITELTHRVEKLTASVNKLGAAPARKAAPRRQPAKRARAAA
;
A
#
# COMPACT_ATOMS: atom_id res chain seq x y z
N MET A 1 59.12 48.32 -46.09
CA MET A 1 57.65 48.25 -46.31
C MET A 1 57.01 46.88 -46.08
N VAL A 2 57.76 45.80 -45.78
CA VAL A 2 57.21 44.44 -45.65
C VAL A 2 56.43 44.16 -44.35
N LYS A 3 56.66 44.95 -43.29
CA LYS A 3 56.00 44.77 -41.97
C LYS A 3 54.54 45.25 -41.95
N LYS A 4 54.17 46.23 -42.81
CA LYS A 4 52.80 46.77 -42.91
C LYS A 4 51.87 45.94 -43.80
N LEU A 5 52.41 45.05 -44.64
CA LEU A 5 51.61 44.15 -45.49
C LEU A 5 51.21 42.86 -44.76
N ARG A 6 52.06 42.35 -43.84
CA ARG A 6 51.73 41.18 -43.00
C ARG A 6 50.61 41.47 -41.99
N ALA A 7 50.57 42.66 -41.39
CA ALA A 7 49.54 43.01 -40.41
C ALA A 7 48.13 43.21 -41.03
N LYS A 8 48.05 43.56 -42.32
CA LYS A 8 46.78 43.72 -43.05
C LYS A 8 46.25 42.39 -43.61
N ALA A 9 47.16 41.44 -43.88
CA ALA A 9 46.80 40.08 -44.28
C ALA A 9 46.24 39.25 -43.11
N THR A 10 46.74 39.43 -41.88
CA THR A 10 46.26 38.66 -40.72
C THR A 10 44.89 39.16 -40.20
N GLY A 11 44.65 40.47 -40.16
CA GLY A 11 43.39 41.02 -39.62
C GLY A 11 42.15 40.82 -40.51
N SER A 12 42.31 40.84 -41.84
CA SER A 12 41.19 40.59 -42.76
C SER A 12 40.82 39.10 -42.86
N SER A 13 41.80 38.20 -42.75
CA SER A 13 41.56 36.76 -42.75
C SER A 13 40.87 36.29 -41.47
N ASP A 14 41.23 36.83 -40.30
CA ASP A 14 40.57 36.49 -39.03
C ASP A 14 39.12 36.98 -38.99
N SER A 15 38.83 38.17 -39.55
CA SER A 15 37.45 38.67 -39.64
C SER A 15 36.59 37.84 -40.61
N GLN A 16 37.16 37.36 -41.72
CA GLN A 16 36.46 36.49 -42.66
C GLN A 16 36.24 35.09 -42.07
N LEU A 17 37.21 34.57 -41.30
CA LEU A 17 37.08 33.31 -40.58
C LEU A 17 36.02 33.40 -39.47
N ALA A 18 36.01 34.49 -38.70
CA ALA A 18 35.00 34.73 -37.67
C ALA A 18 33.59 34.85 -38.25
N ALA A 19 33.45 35.49 -39.42
CA ALA A 19 32.18 35.56 -40.15
C ALA A 19 31.72 34.18 -40.63
N ALA A 20 32.62 33.38 -41.22
CA ALA A 20 32.30 32.02 -41.68
C ALA A 20 31.93 31.07 -40.52
N ILE A 21 32.58 31.21 -39.35
CA ILE A 21 32.23 30.45 -38.15
C ILE A 21 30.86 30.87 -37.62
N LYS A 22 30.57 32.17 -37.59
CA LYS A 22 29.25 32.68 -37.18
C LYS A 22 28.14 32.18 -38.10
N ASP A 23 28.33 32.23 -39.41
CA ASP A 23 27.36 31.73 -40.38
C ASP A 23 27.17 30.21 -40.26
N SER A 24 28.25 29.46 -40.06
CA SER A 24 28.17 28.01 -39.80
C SER A 24 27.45 27.70 -38.49
N ALA A 25 27.76 28.42 -37.41
CA ALA A 25 27.11 28.27 -36.12
C ALA A 25 25.61 28.59 -36.21
N GLN A 26 25.24 29.61 -37.00
CA GLN A 26 23.85 29.97 -37.23
C GLN A 26 23.12 28.93 -38.08
N GLN A 27 23.77 28.35 -39.09
CA GLN A 27 23.21 27.23 -39.85
C GLN A 27 23.04 25.97 -38.99
N ILE A 28 24.02 25.62 -38.17
CA ILE A 28 23.93 24.50 -37.23
C ILE A 28 22.80 24.74 -36.22
N TRP A 29 22.65 25.97 -35.72
CA TRP A 29 21.55 26.32 -34.83
C TRP A 29 20.18 26.19 -35.51
N LEU A 30 20.01 26.74 -36.71
CA LEU A 30 18.77 26.63 -37.48
C LEU A 30 18.45 25.18 -37.84
N ALA A 31 19.47 24.38 -38.19
CA ALA A 31 19.32 22.95 -38.42
C ALA A 31 18.93 22.20 -37.15
N GLY A 32 19.51 22.57 -35.99
CA GLY A 32 19.16 22.00 -34.69
C GLY A 32 17.71 22.30 -34.29
N VAL A 33 17.26 23.55 -34.44
CA VAL A 33 15.88 23.94 -34.16
C VAL A 33 14.91 23.28 -35.16
N GLY A 34 15.27 23.22 -36.45
CA GLY A 34 14.46 22.55 -37.47
C GLY A 34 14.34 21.04 -37.25
N ALA A 35 15.44 20.37 -36.86
CA ALA A 35 15.44 18.95 -36.52
C ALA A 35 14.62 18.67 -35.25
N PHE A 36 14.71 19.52 -34.23
CA PHE A 36 13.89 19.41 -33.02
C PHE A 36 12.39 19.60 -33.31
N SER A 37 12.03 20.59 -34.14
CA SER A 37 10.64 20.77 -34.59
C SER A 37 10.14 19.57 -35.40
N LYS A 38 10.98 18.97 -36.25
CA LYS A 38 10.63 17.75 -36.99
C LYS A 38 10.47 16.54 -36.06
N ALA A 39 11.33 16.40 -35.06
CA ALA A 39 11.21 15.36 -34.04
C ALA A 39 9.97 15.53 -33.14
N GLN A 40 9.53 16.76 -32.84
CA GLN A 40 8.24 16.98 -32.18
C GLN A 40 7.06 16.54 -33.05
N GLN A 41 7.07 16.90 -34.34
CA GLN A 41 6.00 16.52 -35.26
C GLN A 41 5.92 15.01 -35.48
N GLU A 42 7.07 14.34 -35.64
CA GLU A 42 7.15 12.89 -35.78
C GLU A 42 6.93 12.18 -34.44
N GLY A 43 7.36 12.78 -33.33
CA GLY A 43 7.16 12.30 -31.97
C GLY A 43 5.68 12.22 -31.59
N ASN A 44 4.87 13.21 -31.96
CA ASN A 44 3.41 13.15 -31.73
C ASN A 44 2.76 11.99 -32.51
N LYS A 45 3.19 11.71 -33.74
CA LYS A 45 2.66 10.58 -34.52
C LYS A 45 3.01 9.23 -33.91
N VAL A 46 4.25 9.08 -33.43
CA VAL A 46 4.69 7.88 -32.72
C VAL A 46 3.94 7.73 -31.40
N PHE A 47 3.72 8.83 -30.67
CA PHE A 47 2.93 8.84 -29.45
C PHE A 47 1.47 8.42 -29.70
N GLU A 48 0.80 9.00 -30.70
CA GLU A 48 -0.56 8.61 -31.08
C GLU A 48 -0.66 7.13 -31.50
N ALA A 49 0.35 6.63 -32.22
CA ALA A 49 0.43 5.20 -32.58
C ALA A 49 0.57 4.32 -31.33
N LEU A 50 1.43 4.70 -30.39
CA LEU A 50 1.61 3.99 -29.10
C LEU A 50 0.33 4.03 -28.26
N VAL A 51 -0.40 5.14 -28.24
CA VAL A 51 -1.68 5.26 -27.52
C VAL A 51 -2.76 4.38 -28.18
N ARG A 52 -2.82 4.33 -29.51
CA ARG A 52 -3.73 3.40 -30.21
C ARG A 52 -3.41 1.95 -29.89
N GLU A 53 -2.13 1.58 -29.92
CA GLU A 53 -1.69 0.23 -29.59
C GLU A 53 -1.96 -0.10 -28.11
N GLY A 54 -1.72 0.83 -27.19
CA GLY A 54 -2.08 0.66 -25.78
C GLY A 54 -3.58 0.43 -25.58
N ASN A 55 -4.43 1.20 -26.27
CA ASN A 55 -5.88 1.04 -26.21
C ASN A 55 -6.35 -0.28 -26.87
N SER A 56 -5.69 -0.72 -27.95
CA SER A 56 -5.99 -2.00 -28.60
C SER A 56 -5.62 -3.19 -27.70
N ILE A 57 -4.45 -3.13 -27.06
CA ILE A 57 -3.97 -4.10 -26.07
C ILE A 57 -4.91 -4.12 -24.86
N GLN A 58 -5.28 -2.96 -24.31
CA GLN A 58 -6.21 -2.89 -23.19
C GLN A 58 -7.56 -3.54 -23.55
N LYS A 59 -8.15 -3.21 -24.71
CA LYS A 59 -9.41 -3.82 -25.18
C LYS A 59 -9.27 -5.33 -25.38
N ARG A 60 -8.14 -5.80 -25.91
CA ARG A 60 -7.87 -7.23 -26.10
C ARG A 60 -7.73 -7.96 -24.77
N THR A 61 -7.00 -7.38 -23.82
CA THR A 61 -6.86 -7.91 -22.46
C THR A 61 -8.20 -7.95 -21.72
N MET A 62 -9.03 -6.91 -21.84
CA MET A 62 -10.35 -6.89 -21.23
C MET A 62 -11.26 -7.99 -21.81
N ARG A 63 -11.27 -8.19 -23.14
CA ARG A 63 -12.02 -9.29 -23.76
C ARG A 63 -11.54 -10.67 -23.32
N VAL A 64 -10.23 -10.90 -23.33
CA VAL A 64 -9.66 -12.18 -22.87
C VAL A 64 -9.94 -12.43 -21.38
N THR A 65 -9.95 -11.37 -20.56
CA THR A 65 -10.30 -11.46 -19.15
C THR A 65 -11.79 -11.75 -18.98
N GLU A 66 -12.66 -11.09 -19.73
CA GLU A 66 -14.10 -11.32 -19.68
C GLU A 66 -14.46 -12.74 -20.15
N ASP A 67 -13.85 -13.22 -21.23
CA ASP A 67 -14.03 -14.58 -21.74
C ASP A 67 -13.53 -15.62 -20.73
N LYS A 68 -12.33 -15.42 -20.16
CA LYS A 68 -11.77 -16.33 -19.15
C LYS A 68 -12.55 -16.29 -17.83
N VAL A 69 -13.00 -15.13 -17.38
CA VAL A 69 -13.79 -15.00 -16.16
C VAL A 69 -15.15 -15.64 -16.35
N ASN A 70 -15.80 -15.49 -17.50
CA ASN A 70 -17.07 -16.16 -17.78
C ASN A 70 -16.91 -17.68 -17.89
N GLU A 71 -15.84 -18.16 -18.52
CA GLU A 71 -15.53 -19.59 -18.61
C GLU A 71 -15.22 -20.19 -17.23
N VAL A 72 -14.38 -19.52 -16.43
CA VAL A 72 -14.05 -19.92 -15.06
C VAL A 72 -15.26 -19.82 -14.14
N THR A 73 -16.08 -18.77 -14.24
CA THR A 73 -17.31 -18.61 -13.46
C THR A 73 -18.34 -19.67 -13.82
N THR A 74 -18.49 -20.01 -15.10
CA THR A 74 -19.36 -21.09 -15.55
C THR A 74 -18.86 -22.45 -15.07
N THR A 75 -17.54 -22.65 -15.11
CA THR A 75 -16.89 -23.88 -14.63
C THR A 75 -17.07 -23.98 -13.12
N ILE A 76 -16.70 -22.96 -12.35
CA ILE A 76 -16.93 -22.87 -10.91
C ILE A 76 -18.41 -23.05 -10.58
N GLY A 77 -19.35 -22.47 -11.32
CA GLY A 77 -20.78 -22.65 -11.10
C GLY A 77 -21.23 -24.11 -11.32
N LYS A 78 -20.74 -24.77 -12.37
CA LYS A 78 -21.00 -26.19 -12.65
C LYS A 78 -20.32 -27.13 -11.65
N PHE A 79 -19.17 -26.76 -11.12
CA PHE A 79 -18.48 -27.51 -10.07
C PHE A 79 -19.16 -27.28 -8.72
N ALA A 80 -19.41 -26.04 -8.31
CA ALA A 80 -20.15 -25.68 -7.11
C ALA A 80 -21.53 -26.37 -7.05
N GLY A 81 -22.29 -26.38 -8.15
CA GLY A 81 -23.58 -27.09 -8.20
C GLY A 81 -23.48 -28.61 -7.99
N ARG A 82 -22.35 -29.24 -8.35
CA ARG A 82 -22.10 -30.67 -8.11
C ARG A 82 -21.53 -30.96 -6.72
N PHE A 83 -20.71 -30.06 -6.18
CA PHE A 83 -20.14 -30.19 -4.84
C PHE A 83 -21.12 -29.74 -3.74
N GLN A 84 -22.12 -28.89 -4.01
CA GLN A 84 -23.09 -28.44 -3.01
C GLN A 84 -23.81 -29.60 -2.30
N HIS A 85 -24.10 -30.69 -3.01
CA HIS A 85 -24.84 -31.83 -2.45
C HIS A 85 -23.94 -32.91 -1.81
N GLU A 86 -22.68 -33.04 -2.24
CA GLU A 86 -21.75 -34.07 -1.75
C GLU A 86 -20.67 -33.53 -0.78
N ALA A 87 -20.48 -32.20 -0.73
CA ALA A 87 -19.27 -31.60 -0.18
C ALA A 87 -19.45 -30.82 1.11
N ASN A 88 -20.64 -30.71 1.72
CA ASN A 88 -20.79 -29.89 2.93
C ASN A 88 -19.80 -30.29 4.04
N ARG A 89 -19.56 -31.60 4.24
CA ARG A 89 -18.56 -32.09 5.21
C ARG A 89 -17.10 -31.85 4.83
N ASN A 90 -16.79 -31.82 3.54
CA ASN A 90 -15.43 -31.53 3.08
C ASN A 90 -15.18 -30.03 3.01
N TRP A 91 -16.24 -29.24 2.78
CA TRP A 91 -16.25 -27.80 2.84
C TRP A 91 -15.98 -27.28 4.25
N ASP A 92 -16.62 -27.86 5.28
CA ASP A 92 -16.32 -27.54 6.69
C ASP A 92 -14.83 -27.79 7.04
N LYS A 93 -14.23 -28.85 6.48
CA LYS A 93 -12.79 -29.14 6.66
C LYS A 93 -11.90 -28.16 5.89
N LEU A 94 -12.31 -27.74 4.70
CA LEU A 94 -11.60 -26.73 3.92
C LEU A 94 -11.71 -25.35 4.57
N GLU A 95 -12.85 -25.02 5.18
CA GLU A 95 -13.05 -23.82 5.97
C GLU A 95 -12.09 -23.80 7.17
N ALA A 96 -11.95 -24.93 7.89
CA ALA A 96 -10.98 -25.04 8.97
C ALA A 96 -9.52 -24.84 8.48
N VAL A 97 -9.13 -25.44 7.35
CA VAL A 97 -7.78 -25.29 6.78
C VAL A 97 -7.55 -23.88 6.23
N PHE A 98 -8.57 -23.28 5.63
CA PHE A 98 -8.53 -21.90 5.14
C PHE A 98 -8.38 -20.93 6.31
N GLU A 99 -9.18 -21.08 7.36
CA GLU A 99 -9.08 -20.28 8.57
C GLU A 99 -7.69 -20.42 9.21
N GLU A 100 -7.12 -21.64 9.28
CA GLU A 100 -5.76 -21.85 9.77
C GLU A 100 -4.69 -21.15 8.89
N ARG A 101 -4.87 -21.14 7.57
CA ARG A 101 -3.95 -20.46 6.64
C ARG A 101 -4.08 -18.94 6.73
N VAL A 102 -5.30 -18.42 6.81
CA VAL A 102 -5.58 -16.99 6.98
C VAL A 102 -5.07 -16.51 8.33
N GLU A 103 -5.34 -17.24 9.40
CA GLU A 103 -4.81 -16.96 10.74
C GLU A 103 -3.27 -16.93 10.73
N ARG A 104 -2.62 -17.91 10.10
CA ARG A 104 -1.16 -17.94 9.97
C ARG A 104 -0.62 -16.76 9.16
N ALA A 105 -1.32 -16.33 8.11
CA ALA A 105 -0.94 -15.17 7.32
C ALA A 105 -1.10 -13.86 8.12
N LEU A 106 -2.22 -13.69 8.81
CA LEU A 106 -2.51 -12.53 9.67
C LEU A 106 -1.50 -12.43 10.82
N LYS A 107 -1.16 -13.54 11.46
CA LYS A 107 -0.10 -13.61 12.49
C LYS A 107 1.26 -13.16 11.96
N ARG A 108 1.63 -13.56 10.73
CA ARG A 108 2.90 -13.11 10.10
C ARG A 108 2.89 -11.62 9.75
N LEU A 109 1.71 -11.07 9.47
CA LEU A 109 1.49 -9.64 9.24
C LEU A 109 1.34 -8.83 10.55
N GLY A 110 1.37 -9.49 11.71
CA GLY A 110 1.24 -8.84 13.02
C GLY A 110 -0.18 -8.36 13.34
N VAL A 111 -1.20 -8.88 12.64
CA VAL A 111 -2.60 -8.51 12.86
C VAL A 111 -3.20 -9.46 13.91
N PRO A 112 -3.63 -8.96 15.08
CA PRO A 112 -4.27 -9.77 16.11
C PRO A 112 -5.59 -10.35 15.60
N THR A 113 -5.87 -11.60 15.95
CA THR A 113 -7.13 -12.28 15.58
C THR A 113 -8.23 -12.05 16.61
N ASN A 114 -9.50 -12.20 16.20
CA ASN A 114 -10.64 -12.07 17.11
C ASN A 114 -10.54 -13.00 18.33
N LYS A 115 -10.06 -14.24 18.15
CA LYS A 115 -9.87 -15.21 19.24
C LYS A 115 -8.89 -14.69 20.30
N GLU A 116 -7.77 -14.12 19.85
CA GLU A 116 -6.75 -13.55 20.74
C GLU A 116 -7.27 -12.30 21.47
N ILE A 117 -8.08 -11.48 20.79
CA ILE A 117 -8.73 -10.32 21.42
C ILE A 117 -9.71 -10.78 22.51
N THR A 118 -10.53 -11.79 22.24
CA THR A 118 -11.48 -12.32 23.23
C THR A 118 -10.76 -12.95 24.43
N GLU A 119 -9.70 -13.72 24.19
CA GLU A 119 -8.91 -14.32 25.28
C GLU A 119 -8.26 -13.23 26.15
N LEU A 120 -7.73 -12.17 25.53
CA LEU A 120 -7.16 -11.05 26.26
C LEU A 120 -8.21 -10.32 27.10
N THR A 121 -9.41 -10.06 26.55
CA THR A 121 -10.52 -9.44 27.28
C THR A 121 -10.87 -10.25 28.53
N HIS A 122 -11.01 -11.58 28.40
CA HIS A 122 -11.32 -12.43 29.55
C HIS A 122 -10.21 -12.43 30.61
N ARG A 123 -8.93 -12.40 30.19
CA ARG A 123 -7.80 -12.26 31.11
C ARG A 123 -7.84 -10.92 31.85
N VAL A 124 -8.19 -9.83 31.15
CA VAL A 124 -8.35 -8.50 31.74
C VAL A 124 -9.51 -8.48 32.73
N GLU A 125 -10.64 -9.09 32.42
CA GLU A 125 -11.78 -9.21 33.35
C GLU A 125 -11.41 -9.98 34.61
N LYS A 126 -10.72 -11.13 34.47
CA LYS A 126 -10.26 -11.93 35.61
C LYS A 126 -9.25 -11.18 36.47
N LEU A 127 -8.35 -10.42 35.84
CA LEU A 127 -7.38 -9.60 36.55
C LEU A 127 -8.08 -8.44 37.27
N THR A 128 -9.02 -7.77 36.60
CA THR A 128 -9.86 -6.71 37.19
C THR A 128 -10.64 -7.23 38.40
N ALA A 129 -11.24 -8.42 38.30
CA ALA A 129 -11.92 -9.06 39.42
C ALA A 129 -10.97 -9.40 40.59
N SER A 130 -9.74 -9.80 40.28
CA SER A 130 -8.71 -10.11 41.30
C SER A 130 -8.20 -8.84 41.99
N VAL A 131 -7.96 -7.77 41.23
CA VAL A 131 -7.58 -6.45 41.76
C VAL A 131 -8.71 -5.86 42.62
N ASN A 132 -9.97 -5.96 42.18
CA ASN A 132 -11.11 -5.52 42.97
C ASN A 132 -11.24 -6.33 44.28
N LYS A 133 -10.97 -7.63 44.26
CA LYS A 133 -10.95 -8.47 45.48
C LYS A 133 -9.81 -8.10 46.43
N LEU A 134 -8.64 -7.73 45.89
CA LEU A 134 -7.49 -7.28 46.68
C LEU A 134 -7.66 -5.85 47.21
N GLY A 135 -8.30 -4.97 46.43
CA GLY A 135 -8.66 -3.60 46.82
C GLY A 135 -9.84 -3.52 47.78
N ALA A 136 -10.74 -4.51 47.76
CA ALA A 136 -11.84 -4.67 48.72
C ALA A 136 -11.40 -5.47 49.95
N ALA A 137 -10.19 -5.25 50.46
CA ALA A 137 -9.83 -5.71 51.80
C ALA A 137 -10.82 -5.06 52.79
N PRO A 138 -11.57 -5.86 53.58
CA PRO A 138 -12.57 -5.31 54.47
C PRO A 138 -11.86 -4.46 55.53
N ALA A 139 -12.27 -3.20 55.68
CA ALA A 139 -12.02 -2.43 56.89
C ALA A 139 -12.36 -3.34 58.08
N ARG A 140 -11.34 -3.72 58.83
CA ARG A 140 -11.37 -4.65 59.96
C ARG A 140 -12.57 -4.27 60.84
N LYS A 141 -13.67 -5.05 60.78
CA LYS A 141 -14.82 -4.84 61.65
C LYS A 141 -14.33 -4.90 63.10
N ALA A 142 -14.33 -3.75 63.76
CA ALA A 142 -14.04 -3.65 65.18
C ALA A 142 -15.01 -4.56 65.94
N ALA A 143 -14.45 -5.45 66.77
CA ALA A 143 -15.23 -6.35 67.61
C ALA A 143 -16.16 -5.56 68.53
N PRO A 144 -17.39 -6.03 68.80
CA PRO A 144 -18.33 -5.33 69.66
C PRO A 144 -17.77 -5.24 71.09
N ARG A 145 -17.53 -4.00 71.55
CA ARG A 145 -17.09 -3.69 72.90
C ARG A 145 -18.21 -4.07 73.88
N ARG A 146 -17.97 -5.10 74.71
CA ARG A 146 -18.88 -5.52 75.80
C ARG A 146 -19.23 -4.31 76.68
N GLN A 147 -20.52 -4.03 76.82
CA GLN A 147 -21.01 -3.04 77.80
C GLN A 147 -20.85 -3.59 79.22
N PRO A 148 -20.37 -2.79 80.18
CA PRO A 148 -20.32 -3.21 81.58
C PRO A 148 -21.74 -3.24 82.17
N ALA A 149 -22.11 -4.36 82.75
CA ALA A 149 -23.37 -4.54 83.47
C ALA A 149 -23.46 -3.56 84.65
N LYS A 150 -24.52 -2.73 84.69
CA LYS A 150 -24.87 -1.95 85.88
C LYS A 150 -25.21 -2.92 87.00
N ARG A 151 -24.39 -2.94 88.05
CA ARG A 151 -24.75 -3.57 89.32
C ARG A 151 -25.95 -2.84 89.90
N ALA A 152 -27.05 -3.57 90.10
CA ALA A 152 -28.14 -3.14 90.97
C ALA A 152 -27.59 -2.95 92.38
N ARG A 153 -27.79 -1.77 92.96
CA ARG A 153 -27.53 -1.52 94.37
C ARG A 153 -28.85 -1.73 95.12
N ALA A 154 -28.87 -2.75 95.97
CA ALA A 154 -29.93 -3.03 96.91
C ALA A 154 -29.95 -1.99 98.06
N ALA A 155 -31.12 -1.89 98.67
CA ALA A 155 -31.52 -0.96 99.71
C ALA A 155 -30.63 -0.93 100.98
N ALA A 156 -30.50 0.27 101.54
CA ALA A 156 -30.59 0.60 102.97
C ALA A 156 -30.76 2.11 103.09
#